data_AF-A0A9X1MNF0-F1
#
_entry.id   AF-A0A9X1MNF0-F1
#
_cell.length_a   1.000
_cell.length_b   1.000
_cell.length_c   1.000
_cell.angle_alpha   90.00
_cell.angle_beta   90.00
_cell.angle_gamma   90.00
#
_symmetry.space_group_name_H-M   'P 1'
#
loop_
_entity.id
_entity.type
_entity.pdbx_description
1 polymer ?
#
loop_
_entity_poly.entity_id
_entity_poly.type
_entity_poly.pdbx_seq_one_letter_code
_entity_poly.pdbx_strand_id
1 'polypeptide(L)'
;MSEPATYFLMVELKPTADSAFNPEEVSGIFTHCFVPSGNFYEAVTMFENAVAEQNLELVNIEWCLLYDSFDWTPEDQTVHAKLRQKAIRTGEVCFGDMVTWNDEEDDEDDE
;
A
#
# COMPACT_ATOMS: atom_id res chain seq x y z
N MET A 1 21.54 -11.16 14.29
CA MET A 1 20.25 -11.66 13.79
C MET A 1 19.99 -10.91 12.49
N SER A 2 19.71 -11.60 11.40
CA SER A 2 19.34 -10.94 10.14
C SER A 2 18.01 -10.21 10.33
N GLU A 3 17.86 -9.03 9.73
CA GLU A 3 16.57 -8.35 9.73
C GLU A 3 15.50 -9.24 9.07
N PRO A 4 14.25 -9.23 9.55
CA PRO A 4 13.17 -9.95 8.89
C PRO A 4 13.03 -9.50 7.44
N ALA A 5 12.85 -10.47 6.55
CA ALA A 5 12.49 -10.20 5.18
C ALA A 5 11.19 -9.37 5.12
N THR A 6 11.11 -8.47 4.15
CA THR A 6 9.97 -7.57 3.99
C THR A 6 9.57 -7.52 2.52
N TYR A 7 8.29 -7.73 2.24
CA TYR A 7 7.74 -7.46 0.92
C TYR A 7 7.33 -5.99 0.81
N PHE A 8 7.62 -5.41 -0.35
CA PHE A 8 7.12 -4.11 -0.76
C PHE A 8 6.01 -4.35 -1.79
N LEU A 9 4.86 -3.73 -1.56
CA LEU A 9 3.75 -3.75 -2.49
C LEU A 9 3.40 -2.33 -2.91
N MET A 10 3.11 -2.12 -4.20
CA MET A 10 2.40 -0.94 -4.70
C MET A 10 1.03 -1.40 -5.17
N VAL A 11 0.00 -0.75 -4.65
CA VAL A 11 -1.37 -1.23 -4.78
C VAL A 11 -2.32 -0.10 -5.05
N GLU A 12 -3.35 -0.44 -5.81
CA GLU A 12 -4.54 0.34 -5.99
C GLU A 12 -5.66 -0.27 -5.15
N LEU A 13 -6.31 0.57 -4.36
CA LEU A 13 -7.41 0.22 -3.48
C LEU A 13 -8.60 1.13 -3.80
N LYS A 14 -9.78 0.70 -3.39
CA LYS A 14 -10.96 1.56 -3.37
C LYS A 14 -11.61 1.52 -1.98
N PRO A 15 -12.22 2.63 -1.54
CA PRO A 15 -12.94 2.65 -0.27
C PRO A 15 -14.24 1.86 -0.35
N THR A 16 -14.61 1.23 0.76
CA THR A 16 -15.97 0.73 0.98
C THR A 16 -16.80 1.75 1.76
N ALA A 17 -18.10 1.48 1.93
CA ALA A 17 -19.02 2.33 2.68
C ALA A 17 -18.63 2.54 4.15
N ASP A 18 -17.88 1.62 4.74
CA ASP A 18 -17.44 1.67 6.15
C ASP A 18 -16.00 2.16 6.30
N SER A 19 -15.36 2.58 5.21
CA SER A 19 -13.98 3.08 5.23
C SER A 19 -13.86 4.48 5.81
N ALA A 20 -12.65 4.87 6.20
CA ALA A 20 -12.37 6.24 6.64
C ALA A 20 -12.44 7.26 5.49
N PHE A 21 -12.40 6.79 4.24
CA PHE A 21 -12.58 7.59 3.03
C PHE A 21 -14.03 7.46 2.56
N ASN A 22 -14.66 8.58 2.19
CA ASN A 22 -16.00 8.57 1.64
C ASN A 22 -15.96 8.06 0.18
N PRO A 23 -16.59 6.92 -0.16
CA PRO A 23 -16.59 6.41 -1.52
C PRO A 23 -17.35 7.30 -2.53
N GLU A 24 -18.14 8.28 -2.05
CA GLU A 24 -18.74 9.30 -2.93
C GLU A 24 -17.77 10.43 -3.31
N GLU A 25 -16.67 10.59 -2.57
CA GLU A 25 -15.66 11.64 -2.79
C GLU A 25 -14.30 11.08 -3.26
N VAL A 26 -14.07 9.78 -3.04
CA VAL A 26 -12.82 9.09 -3.36
C VAL A 26 -13.13 7.83 -4.15
N SER A 27 -12.86 7.85 -5.45
CA SER A 27 -13.02 6.70 -6.33
C SER A 27 -11.91 5.67 -6.16
N GLY A 28 -10.70 6.13 -5.86
CA GLY A 28 -9.55 5.25 -5.75
C GLY A 28 -8.42 5.79 -4.88
N ILE A 29 -7.58 4.87 -4.43
CA ILE A 29 -6.45 5.11 -3.53
C ILE A 29 -5.24 4.36 -4.10
N PHE A 30 -4.14 5.08 -4.31
CA PHE A 30 -2.86 4.49 -4.65
C PHE A 30 -1.91 4.63 -3.48
N THR A 31 -1.29 3.52 -3.08
CA THR A 31 -0.34 3.52 -1.97
C THR A 31 0.69 2.43 -2.13
N HIS A 32 1.76 2.56 -1.36
CA HIS A 32 2.73 1.50 -1.16
C HIS A 32 2.67 0.99 0.27
N CYS A 33 2.99 -0.28 0.49
CA CYS A 33 3.04 -0.84 1.84
C CYS A 33 4.20 -1.83 2.02
N PHE A 34 4.57 -2.03 3.28
CA PHE A 34 5.62 -2.96 3.71
C PHE A 34 5.01 -4.06 4.57
N VAL A 35 5.25 -5.30 4.17
CA VAL A 35 4.74 -6.50 4.85
C VAL A 35 5.91 -7.30 5.42
N PRO A 36 6.02 -7.45 6.76
CA PRO A 36 7.19 -8.05 7.40
C PRO A 36 7.13 -9.60 7.37
N SER A 37 7.17 -10.18 6.17
CA SER A 37 7.23 -11.63 5.96
C SER A 37 8.32 -12.01 4.95
N GLY A 38 8.90 -13.21 5.15
CA GLY A 38 9.80 -13.84 4.19
C GLY A 38 9.12 -14.82 3.24
N ASN A 39 7.80 -14.94 3.30
CA ASN A 39 7.01 -15.84 2.46
C ASN A 39 5.97 -15.03 1.68
N PHE A 40 5.95 -15.19 0.36
CA PHE A 40 5.02 -14.48 -0.51
C PHE A 40 3.54 -14.69 -0.13
N TYR A 41 3.11 -15.92 0.13
CA TYR A 41 1.71 -16.22 0.43
C TYR A 41 1.27 -15.63 1.78
N GLU A 42 2.16 -15.69 2.78
CA GLU A 42 1.93 -15.04 4.07
C GLU A 42 1.87 -13.52 3.90
N ALA A 43 2.77 -12.94 3.10
CA ALA A 43 2.78 -11.51 2.83
C ALA A 43 1.46 -11.04 2.18
N VAL A 44 0.96 -11.77 1.18
CA VAL A 44 -0.34 -11.48 0.55
C VAL A 44 -1.48 -11.60 1.58
N THR A 45 -1.49 -12.66 2.39
CA THR A 45 -2.54 -12.87 3.40
C THR A 45 -2.54 -11.76 4.46
N MET A 46 -1.35 -11.35 4.95
CA MET A 46 -1.21 -10.24 5.89
C MET A 46 -1.69 -8.92 5.28
N PHE A 47 -1.35 -8.67 4.02
CA PHE A 47 -1.79 -7.50 3.28
C PHE A 47 -3.33 -7.47 3.13
N GLU A 48 -3.93 -8.56 2.66
CA GLU A 48 -5.39 -8.66 2.49
C GLU A 48 -6.14 -8.42 3.81
N ASN A 49 -5.65 -8.98 4.91
CA ASN A 49 -6.21 -8.73 6.24
C ASN A 49 -6.11 -7.25 6.63
N ALA A 50 -4.96 -6.61 6.41
CA ALA A 50 -4.76 -5.20 6.75
C ALA A 50 -5.58 -4.24 5.87
N VAL A 51 -5.88 -4.63 4.63
CA VAL A 51 -6.81 -3.93 3.73
C VAL A 51 -8.25 -4.06 4.24
N ALA A 52 -8.66 -5.29 4.60
CA ALA A 52 -9.99 -5.54 5.14
C ALA A 52 -10.23 -4.83 6.49
N GLU A 53 -9.24 -4.77 7.37
CA GLU A 53 -9.30 -4.03 8.64
C GLU A 53 -9.52 -2.52 8.46
N GLN A 54 -9.12 -1.97 7.30
CA GLN A 54 -9.34 -0.57 6.95
C GLN A 54 -10.63 -0.35 6.15
N ASN A 55 -11.45 -1.39 5.97
CA ASN A 55 -12.65 -1.37 5.13
C ASN A 55 -12.33 -0.85 3.71
N LEU A 56 -11.20 -1.29 3.16
CA LEU A 56 -10.79 -1.02 1.78
C LEU A 56 -10.93 -2.31 0.95
N GLU A 57 -11.05 -2.16 -0.35
CA GLU A 57 -11.03 -3.27 -1.31
C GLU A 57 -9.81 -3.15 -2.22
N LEU A 58 -9.12 -4.26 -2.45
CA LEU A 58 -8.02 -4.33 -3.42
C LEU A 58 -8.59 -4.24 -4.84
N VAL A 59 -8.08 -3.30 -5.64
CA VAL A 59 -8.38 -3.15 -7.06
C VAL A 59 -7.28 -3.82 -7.88
N ASN A 60 -6.02 -3.42 -7.64
CA ASN A 60 -4.87 -3.94 -8.37
C ASN A 60 -3.61 -3.99 -7.50
N ILE A 61 -2.74 -4.97 -7.78
CA ILE A 61 -1.36 -4.99 -7.26
C ILE A 61 -0.46 -4.66 -8.44
N GLU A 62 0.08 -3.44 -8.45
CA GLU A 62 1.07 -3.04 -9.45
C GLU A 62 2.35 -3.84 -9.23
N TRP A 63 2.92 -3.74 -8.03
CA TRP A 63 4.21 -4.35 -7.69
C TRP A 63 4.05 -5.18 -6.43
N CYS A 64 4.66 -6.36 -6.40
CA CYS A 64 4.84 -7.17 -5.20
C CYS A 64 6.20 -7.86 -5.28
N LEU A 65 7.16 -7.36 -4.51
CA LEU A 65 8.54 -7.82 -4.57
C LEU A 65 9.17 -7.88 -3.18
N LEU A 66 10.16 -8.76 -3.03
CA LEU A 66 10.97 -8.77 -1.82
C LEU A 66 11.84 -7.51 -1.82
N TYR A 67 11.74 -6.68 -0.77
CA TYR A 67 12.37 -5.36 -0.73
C TYR A 67 13.87 -5.42 -1.02
N ASP A 68 14.57 -6.36 -0.39
CA ASP A 68 16.03 -6.51 -0.54
C ASP A 68 16.45 -7.14 -1.89
N SER A 69 15.50 -7.50 -2.76
CA SER A 69 15.77 -8.02 -4.12
C SER A 69 15.76 -6.94 -5.20
N PHE A 70 15.30 -5.73 -4.87
CA PHE A 70 15.24 -4.61 -5.79
C PHE A 70 16.40 -3.62 -5.55
N ASP A 71 16.93 -3.04 -6.62
CA ASP A 71 18.02 -2.07 -6.55
C ASP A 71 17.47 -0.66 -6.34
N TRP A 72 17.10 -0.36 -5.10
CA TRP A 72 16.55 0.93 -4.70
C TRP A 72 17.57 2.05 -4.82
N THR A 73 17.16 3.20 -5.35
CA THR A 73 18.01 4.39 -5.30
C THR A 73 18.20 4.85 -3.85
N PRO A 74 19.26 5.62 -3.55
CA PRO A 74 19.46 6.16 -2.20
C PRO A 74 18.30 7.03 -1.69
N GLU A 75 17.58 7.68 -2.62
CA GLU A 75 16.40 8.49 -2.31
C GLU A 75 15.23 7.61 -1.88
N ASP A 76 14.94 6.55 -2.64
CA ASP A 76 13.90 5.56 -2.31
C ASP A 76 14.17 4.92 -0.94
N GLN A 77 15.42 4.51 -0.70
CA GLN A 77 15.81 3.91 0.57
C GLN A 77 15.56 4.86 1.74
N THR A 78 15.78 6.16 1.58
CA THR A 78 15.56 7.15 2.64
C THR A 78 14.07 7.27 2.98
N VAL A 79 13.20 7.23 1.98
CA VAL A 79 11.74 7.28 2.14
C VAL A 79 11.23 5.97 2.77
N HIS A 80 11.65 4.85 2.21
CA HIS A 80 11.11 3.53 2.54
C HIS A 80 11.68 2.92 3.82
N ALA A 81 12.94 3.22 4.18
CA ALA A 81 13.60 2.60 5.33
C ALA A 81 12.82 2.80 6.63
N LYS A 82 12.24 3.98 6.86
CA LYS A 82 11.47 4.26 8.09
C LYS A 82 10.21 3.40 8.18
N LEU A 83 9.49 3.25 7.08
CA LEU A 83 8.27 2.45 7.01
C LEU A 83 8.58 0.95 7.09
N ARG A 84 9.60 0.46 6.37
CA ARG A 84 10.11 -0.91 6.49
C ARG A 84 10.50 -1.24 7.93
N GLN A 85 11.26 -0.37 8.59
CA GLN A 85 11.66 -0.57 9.98
C GLN A 85 10.46 -0.56 10.94
N LYS A 86 9.43 0.25 10.66
CA LYS A 86 8.18 0.23 11.43
C LYS A 86 7.46 -1.10 11.26
N ALA A 87 7.33 -1.61 10.03
CA ALA A 87 6.70 -2.89 9.74
C ALA A 87 7.43 -4.03 10.46
N ILE A 88 8.77 -4.09 10.34
CA ILE A 88 9.61 -5.07 11.03
C ILE A 88 9.42 -5.02 12.55
N ARG A 89 9.40 -3.82 13.15
CA ARG A 89 9.30 -3.66 14.60
C ARG A 89 7.93 -4.03 15.15
N THR A 90 6.86 -3.75 14.40
CA THR A 90 5.47 -3.97 14.83
C THR A 90 4.99 -5.38 14.48
N GLY A 91 5.53 -5.99 13.43
CA GLY A 91 4.98 -7.20 12.86
C GLY A 91 3.71 -6.95 12.04
N GLU A 92 3.39 -5.69 11.75
CA GLU A 92 2.16 -5.26 11.08
C GLU A 92 2.46 -4.69 9.69
N VAL A 93 1.46 -4.72 8.82
CA VAL A 93 1.54 -4.05 7.51
C VAL A 93 1.59 -2.54 7.72
N CYS A 94 2.60 -1.89 7.15
CA CYS A 94 2.72 -0.43 7.21
C CYS A 94 2.47 0.18 5.84
N PHE A 95 1.35 0.89 5.72
CA PHE A 95 1.04 1.72 4.56
C PHE A 95 1.87 3.00 4.59
N GLY A 96 2.33 3.41 3.41
CA GLY A 96 2.89 4.73 3.16
C GLY A 96 1.79 5.76 2.94
N ASP A 97 2.17 6.87 2.31
CA ASP A 97 1.20 7.90 1.95
C ASP A 97 0.17 7.33 0.97
N MET A 98 -1.09 7.73 1.17
CA MET A 98 -2.22 7.36 0.33
C MET A 98 -2.56 8.54 -0.58
N VAL A 99 -2.44 8.33 -1.89
CA VAL A 99 -2.83 9.31 -2.91
C VAL A 99 -4.23 8.94 -3.38
N THR A 100 -5.17 9.87 -3.27
CA THR A 100 -6.58 9.65 -3.61
C THR A 100 -6.98 10.44 -4.85
N TRP A 101 -7.93 9.92 -5.63
CA TRP A 101 -8.59 10.66 -6.69
C TRP A 101 -10.10 10.44 -6.66
N ASN A 102 -10.82 11.32 -7.35
CA ASN A 102 -12.24 11.20 -7.62
C ASN A 102 -12.42 11.08 -9.14
N ASP A 103 -13.34 10.24 -9.57
CA ASP A 103 -13.71 10.09 -10.98
C ASP A 103 -14.79 11.11 -11.38
N GLU A 104 -14.85 12.27 -10.71
CA GLU A 104 -15.66 13.38 -11.20
C GLU A 104 -15.22 13.66 -12.63
N GLU A 105 -16.10 13.30 -13.57
CA GLU A 105 -15.98 13.60 -14.98
C GLU A 105 -15.51 15.06 -15.09
N ASP A 106 -14.41 15.28 -15.83
CA ASP A 106 -14.16 16.57 -16.47
C ASP A 106 -15.39 16.82 -17.38
N ASP A 107 -16.48 17.30 -16.80
CA ASP A 107 -17.59 17.89 -17.53
C ASP A 107 -16.99 19.11 -18.24
N GLU A 108 -16.85 18.95 -19.54
CA GLU A 108 -16.57 19.95 -20.57
C GLU A 108 -17.02 21.36 -20.14
N ASP A 109 -16.07 22.30 -20.02
CA ASP A 109 -16.33 23.71 -20.30
C ASP A 109 -15.00 24.43 -20.56
N ASP A 110 -14.71 24.66 -21.84
CA ASP A 110 -14.22 25.95 -22.32
C ASP A 110 -14.47 26.00 -23.83
N GLU A 111 -15.67 26.51 -24.18
CA GLU A 111 -16.01 27.07 -25.51
C GLU A 111 -15.03 28.17 -25.95
#